data_AF-A0A2W6P015-F1
#
_entry.id   AF-A0A2W6P015-F1
#
_cell.length_a   1.000
_cell.length_b   1.000
_cell.length_c   1.000
_cell.angle_alpha   90.00
_cell.angle_beta   90.00
_cell.angle_gamma   90.00
#
_symmetry.space_group_name_H-M   'P 1'
#
loop_
_entity.id
_entity.type
_entity.pdbx_description
1 polymer ?
#
loop_
_entity_poly.entity_id
_entity_poly.type
_entity_poly.pdbx_seq_one_letter_code
_entity_poly.pdbx_strand_id
1 'polypeptide(L)' 'VAYRFNGIGALRVEMIAAATKDARNAALQFATDSGSQVGSISDASQGVFQIFASGSDEDDPTAINKTVRVVTTVTYALQD' A
#
# COMPACT_ATOMS: atom_id res chain seq x y z
N VAL A 1 -3.29 10.78 -28.72
CA VAL A 1 -2.95 11.67 -27.58
C VAL A 1 -2.65 10.80 -26.38
N ALA A 2 -1.66 11.16 -25.54
CA ALA A 2 -1.29 10.39 -24.35
C ALA A 2 -1.35 11.26 -23.09
N TYR A 3 -1.94 10.72 -22.03
CA TYR A 3 -2.05 11.35 -20.72
C TYR A 3 -1.09 10.68 -19.73
N ARG A 4 -0.36 11.50 -18.97
CA ARG A 4 0.61 11.06 -17.96
C ARG A 4 0.28 11.70 -16.63
N PHE A 5 0.36 10.91 -15.56
CA PHE A 5 0.27 11.42 -14.19
C PHE A 5 1.65 11.84 -13.70
N ASN A 6 1.79 13.10 -13.28
CA ASN A 6 3.04 13.68 -12.78
C ASN A 6 2.97 14.06 -11.28
N GLY A 7 1.84 13.81 -10.61
CA GLY A 7 1.60 14.20 -9.22
C GLY A 7 2.17 13.26 -8.15
N ILE A 8 2.98 12.27 -8.53
CA ILE A 8 3.44 11.22 -7.60
C ILE A 8 4.28 11.77 -6.43
N GLY A 9 5.01 12.86 -6.66
CA GLY A 9 5.82 13.50 -5.62
C GLY A 9 4.99 14.00 -4.43
N ALA A 10 3.79 14.52 -4.70
CA ALA A 10 2.90 15.03 -3.66
C ALA A 10 2.20 13.91 -2.87
N LEU A 11 1.86 12.80 -3.53
CA LEU A 11 1.12 11.68 -2.91
C LEU A 11 2.00 10.68 -2.17
N ARG A 12 3.30 10.63 -2.47
CA ARG A 12 4.20 9.56 -2.02
C ARG A 12 4.16 9.35 -0.51
N VAL A 13 4.33 10.42 0.28
CA VAL A 13 4.43 10.32 1.75
C VAL A 13 3.11 9.87 2.35
N GLU A 14 2.00 10.44 1.89
CA GLU A 14 0.67 10.10 2.37
C GLU A 14 0.29 8.65 2.06
N MET A 15 0.55 8.18 0.83
CA MET A 15 0.24 6.81 0.42
C MET A 15 1.04 5.76 1.20
N ILE A 16 2.32 6.02 1.47
CA ILE A 16 3.16 5.13 2.29
C ILE A 16 2.61 5.08 3.72
N ALA A 17 2.30 6.24 4.31
CA ALA A 17 1.74 6.30 5.66
C ALA A 17 0.41 5.55 5.77
N ALA A 18 -0.47 5.73 4.78
CA ALA A 18 -1.75 5.00 4.70
C ALA A 18 -1.52 3.49 4.59
N ALA A 19 -0.66 3.03 3.68
CA ALA A 19 -0.38 1.61 3.49
C ALA A 19 0.28 0.96 4.73
N THR A 20 1.20 1.65 5.41
CA THR A 20 1.79 1.16 6.67
C THR A 20 0.73 1.09 7.78
N LYS A 21 -0.16 2.06 7.87
CA LYS A 21 -1.26 2.06 8.85
C LYS A 21 -2.20 0.90 8.61
N ASP A 22 -2.57 0.65 7.35
CA ASP A 22 -3.46 -0.45 6.97
C ASP A 22 -2.81 -1.82 7.27
N ALA A 23 -1.52 -1.98 6.98
CA ALA A 23 -0.77 -3.19 7.35
C ALA A 23 -0.79 -3.44 8.87
N ARG A 24 -0.64 -2.38 9.69
CA ARG A 24 -0.73 -2.51 11.16
C ARG A 24 -2.14 -2.88 11.62
N ASN A 25 -3.18 -2.28 11.02
CA ASN A 25 -4.56 -2.61 11.35
C ASN A 25 -4.89 -4.07 11.03
N ALA A 26 -4.42 -4.58 9.88
CA ALA A 26 -4.56 -5.99 9.51
C ALA A 26 -3.84 -6.91 10.52
N ALA A 27 -2.62 -6.56 10.93
CA ALA A 27 -1.91 -7.32 11.96
C ALA A 27 -2.65 -7.33 13.30
N LEU A 28 -3.24 -6.20 13.71
CA LEU A 28 -4.05 -6.11 14.94
C LEU A 28 -5.27 -7.01 14.88
N GLN A 29 -5.92 -7.10 13.72
CA GLN A 29 -7.05 -8.01 13.53
C GLN A 29 -6.60 -9.47 13.68
N PHE A 30 -5.52 -9.87 13.00
CA PHE A 30 -5.00 -11.23 13.12
C PHE A 30 -4.61 -11.60 14.56
N ALA A 31 -3.94 -10.68 15.27
CA ALA A 31 -3.59 -10.89 16.66
C ALA A 31 -4.83 -11.07 17.55
N THR A 32 -5.85 -10.22 17.35
CA THR A 32 -7.13 -10.31 18.07
C THR A 32 -7.80 -11.66 17.83
N ASP A 33 -7.87 -12.09 16.57
CA ASP A 33 -8.50 -13.34 16.16
C ASP A 33 -7.72 -14.58 16.66
N SER A 34 -6.41 -14.45 16.88
CA SER A 34 -5.55 -15.52 17.40
C SER A 34 -5.38 -15.52 18.92
N GLY A 35 -5.95 -14.54 19.63
CA GLY A 35 -5.74 -14.37 21.08
C GLY A 35 -4.33 -13.90 21.46
N SER A 36 -3.62 -13.27 20.53
CA SER A 36 -2.27 -12.74 20.71
C SER A 36 -2.28 -11.20 20.64
N GLN A 37 -1.11 -10.59 20.80
CA GLN A 37 -0.85 -9.17 20.67
C GLN A 37 0.16 -8.94 19.55
N VAL A 38 0.01 -7.83 18.82
CA VAL A 38 0.99 -7.40 17.81
C VAL A 38 2.26 -6.93 18.52
N GLY A 39 3.36 -7.63 18.25
CA GLY A 39 4.69 -7.32 18.75
C GLY A 39 5.49 -6.41 17.82
N SER A 40 6.82 -6.55 17.90
CA SER A 40 7.76 -5.77 17.07
C SER A 40 7.65 -6.10 15.58
N ILE A 41 8.05 -5.13 14.74
CA ILE A 41 8.25 -5.34 13.31
C ILE A 41 9.56 -6.10 13.12
N SER A 42 9.49 -7.24 12.44
CA SER A 42 10.68 -8.03 12.08
C SER A 42 11.22 -7.69 10.70
N ASP A 43 10.34 -7.32 9.77
CA ASP A 43 10.69 -6.89 8.42
C ASP A 43 9.68 -5.86 7.91
N ALA A 44 10.15 -4.90 7.12
CA ALA A 44 9.29 -4.00 6.37
C ALA A 44 9.91 -3.71 5.00
N SER A 45 9.09 -3.84 3.96
CA SER A 45 9.47 -3.55 2.58
C SER A 45 8.38 -2.76 1.86
N GLN A 46 8.81 -1.90 0.93
CA GLN A 46 7.95 -1.07 0.11
C GLN A 46 8.10 -1.47 -1.35
N GLY A 47 7.00 -1.87 -1.97
CA GLY A 47 6.93 -2.10 -3.41
C GLY A 47 7.03 -0.80 -4.22
N VAL A 48 7.21 -0.93 -5.53
CA VAL A 48 7.22 0.21 -6.45
C VAL A 48 5.84 0.84 -6.56
N PHE A 49 5.82 2.16 -6.84
CA PHE A 49 4.58 2.82 -7.25
C PHE A 49 4.20 2.38 -8.66
N GLN A 50 2.96 1.95 -8.83
CA GLN A 50 2.38 1.59 -10.11
C GLN A 50 1.33 2.62 -10.48
N ILE A 51 1.27 3.00 -11.76
CA ILE A 51 0.28 3.93 -12.31
C ILE A 51 -0.33 3.25 -13.53
N PHE A 52 -1.64 3.07 -13.51
CA PHE A 52 -2.39 2.38 -14.57
C PHE A 52 -3.71 3.11 -14.83
N ALA A 53 -4.44 2.69 -15.85
CA ALA A 53 -5.74 3.27 -16.15
C ALA A 53 -6.76 2.92 -15.06
N SER A 54 -7.64 3.87 -14.70
CA SER A 54 -8.64 3.60 -13.65
C SER A 54 -9.61 2.50 -14.07
N GLY A 55 -9.79 1.50 -13.20
CA GLY A 55 -10.71 0.37 -13.44
C GLY A 55 -10.07 -0.83 -14.16
N SER A 56 -8.79 -0.77 -14.49
CA SER A 56 -8.01 -1.91 -15.00
C SER A 56 -6.67 -1.99 -14.30
N ASP A 57 -5.98 -3.13 -14.42
CA ASP A 57 -4.57 -3.28 -14.04
C ASP A 57 -3.63 -3.08 -15.24
N GLU A 58 -4.16 -2.53 -16.34
CA GLU A 58 -3.43 -2.32 -17.58
C GLU A 58 -3.01 -0.85 -17.77
N ASP A 59 -1.86 -0.64 -18.40
CA ASP A 59 -1.42 0.69 -18.80
C ASP A 59 -2.12 1.09 -20.11
N ASP A 60 -3.14 1.94 -20.01
CA ASP A 60 -3.71 2.64 -21.16
C ASP A 60 -3.27 4.12 -21.15
N PRO A 61 -2.39 4.54 -22.07
CA PRO A 61 -1.90 5.91 -22.14
C PRO A 61 -2.99 6.91 -22.55
N THR A 62 -4.12 6.48 -23.10
CA THR A 62 -5.24 7.34 -23.52
C THR A 62 -6.24 7.63 -22.40
N ALA A 63 -6.23 6.84 -21.32
CA ALA A 63 -7.05 7.07 -20.15
C ALA A 63 -6.64 8.34 -19.40
N ILE A 64 -7.60 9.24 -19.17
CA ILE A 64 -7.39 10.48 -18.41
C ILE A 64 -7.29 10.17 -16.92
N ASN A 65 -8.19 9.33 -16.41
CA ASN A 65 -8.19 8.91 -15.02
C ASN A 65 -7.15 7.80 -14.82
N LYS A 66 -6.34 7.97 -13.77
CA LYS A 66 -5.28 7.04 -13.41
C LYS A 66 -5.49 6.55 -11.99
N THR A 67 -5.19 5.28 -11.77
CA THR A 67 -5.07 4.71 -10.43
C THR A 67 -3.59 4.60 -10.07
N VAL A 68 -3.23 5.10 -8.89
CA VAL A 68 -1.89 4.97 -8.32
C VAL A 68 -1.95 3.91 -7.23
N ARG A 69 -1.06 2.92 -7.29
CA ARG A 69 -0.96 1.86 -6.29
C ARG A 69 0.45 1.78 -5.74
N VAL A 70 0.53 1.55 -4.44
CA VAL A 70 1.76 1.13 -3.77
C VAL A 70 1.40 0.06 -2.76
N VAL A 71 2.24 -0.97 -2.64
CA VAL A 71 2.04 -2.06 -1.68
C VAL A 71 3.15 -2.01 -0.66
N THR A 72 2.80 -1.94 0.61
CA THR A 72 3.73 -2.03 1.74
C THR A 72 3.55 -3.38 2.42
N THR A 73 4.63 -4.12 2.58
CA THR A 73 4.63 -5.40 3.28
C THR A 73 5.35 -5.22 4.60
N VAL A 74 4.68 -5.54 5.70
CA VAL A 74 5.25 -5.47 7.05
C VAL A 74 5.00 -6.80 7.74
N THR A 75 6.06 -7.39 8.29
CA THR A 75 5.99 -8.60 9.08
C THR A 75 6.07 -8.24 10.56
N TYR A 76 5.09 -8.71 11.33
CA TYR A 76 5.01 -8.51 12.77
C TYR A 76 5.19 -9.84 13.49
N ALA A 77 5.88 -9.81 14.62
CA ALA A 77 5.78 -10.88 15.60
C ALA A 77 4.39 -10.84 16.26
N LEU A 78 3.83 -12.01 16.58
CA LEU A 78 2.69 -12.13 17.48
C LEU A 78 3.19 -12.73 18.80
N GLN A 79 2.71 -12.18 19.91
CA GLN A 79 3.11 -12.57 21.27
C GLN A 79 1.88 -12.72 22.15
N ASP A 80 1.93 -13.61 23.14
CA ASP A 80 0.84 -13.84 24.09
C ASP A 80 0.70 -12.69 25.11
#